data_AF-A0A0L8H607-F1
#
_entry.id   AF-A0A0L8H607-F1
#
_cell.length_a   1.000
_cell.length_b   1.000
_cell.length_c   1.000
_cell.angle_alpha   90.00
_cell.angle_beta   90.00
_cell.angle_gamma   90.00
#
_symmetry.space_group_name_H-M   'P 1'
#
loop_
_entity.id
_entity.type
_entity.pdbx_description
1 polymer ?
#
loop_
_entity_poly.entity_id
_entity_poly.type
_entity_poly.pdbx_seq_one_letter_code
_entity_poly.pdbx_strand_id
1 'polypeptide(L)'
;MDSDCKCLLLHTEVRWLSKGKVLSRFISLRTEIIWFFDVENSGFEFLNDDDGWLEVAFLNDLFEKLNVLNLSLQGANENIIIITGKLKSFTDKLELWIKN
;
A
#
# COMPACT_ATOMS: atom_id res chain seq x y z
N MET A 1 19.44 -3.19 16.51
CA MET A 1 18.44 -2.26 17.07
C MET A 1 17.13 -2.99 17.07
N ASP A 2 16.45 -3.06 18.21
CA ASP A 2 15.20 -3.80 18.35
C ASP A 2 14.08 -3.05 17.63
N SER A 3 13.68 -3.57 16.48
CA SER A 3 12.48 -3.12 15.80
C SER A 3 11.28 -3.76 16.50
N ASP A 4 10.61 -2.98 17.37
CA ASP A 4 9.39 -3.38 18.09
C ASP A 4 8.36 -3.98 17.12
N CYS A 5 8.32 -5.32 17.05
CA CYS A 5 7.43 -6.06 16.18
C CYS A 5 6.11 -6.30 16.90
N LYS A 6 5.20 -5.32 16.87
CA LYS A 6 3.78 -5.58 17.17
C LYS A 6 3.21 -6.41 16.03
N CYS A 7 2.87 -7.67 16.30
CA CYS A 7 2.21 -8.59 15.37
C CYS A 7 1.17 -7.87 14.49
N LEU A 8 1.46 -7.76 13.20
CA LEU A 8 0.49 -7.30 12.20
C LEU A 8 -0.62 -8.34 12.11
N LEU A 9 -1.86 -7.92 12.36
CA LEU A 9 -3.04 -8.70 12.03
C LEU A 9 -3.15 -8.79 10.50
N LEU A 10 -2.43 -9.75 9.91
CA LEU A 10 -2.45 -10.06 8.47
C LEU A 10 -3.79 -10.65 8.02
N HIS A 11 -4.63 -11.09 8.97
CA HIS A 11 -5.97 -11.61 8.75
C HIS A 11 -7.03 -10.50 8.88
N THR A 12 -7.20 -9.73 7.82
CA THR A 12 -8.46 -9.01 7.58
C THR A 12 -9.09 -9.59 6.32
N GLU A 13 -10.36 -10.00 6.38
CA GLU A 13 -11.16 -10.52 5.26
C GLU A 13 -11.09 -9.63 3.99
N VAL A 14 -10.75 -8.37 4.16
CA VAL A 14 -10.45 -7.44 3.07
C VAL A 14 -8.97 -7.55 2.65
N ARG A 15 -8.71 -8.48 1.73
CA ARG A 15 -7.37 -8.92 1.26
C ARG A 15 -6.41 -7.80 0.81
N TRP A 16 -6.90 -6.63 0.47
CA TRP A 16 -6.10 -5.54 -0.08
C TRP A 16 -5.76 -4.46 0.96
N LEU A 17 -6.56 -4.33 2.03
CA LEU A 17 -6.19 -3.55 3.22
C LEU A 17 -4.95 -4.14 3.89
N SER A 18 -4.87 -5.47 3.99
CA SER A 18 -3.69 -6.16 4.52
C SER A 18 -2.47 -5.99 3.61
N LYS A 19 -2.65 -6.07 2.28
CA LYS A 19 -1.56 -5.86 1.30
C LYS A 19 -0.96 -4.45 1.37
N GLY A 20 -1.78 -3.41 1.47
CA GLY A 20 -1.28 -2.04 1.65
C GLY A 20 -0.48 -1.87 2.94
N LYS A 21 -0.95 -2.44 4.05
CA LYS A 21 -0.21 -2.42 5.33
C LYS A 21 1.12 -3.16 5.27
N VAL A 22 1.15 -4.30 4.57
CA VAL A 22 2.40 -5.06 4.34
C VAL A 22 3.38 -4.24 3.50
N LEU A 23 2.94 -3.60 2.43
CA LEU A 23 3.78 -2.73 1.59
C LEU A 23 4.33 -1.53 2.39
N SER A 24 3.49 -0.86 3.18
CA SER A 24 3.93 0.25 4.04
C SER A 24 5.02 -0.20 5.02
N ARG A 25 4.85 -1.38 5.64
CA ARG A 25 5.86 -1.94 6.54
C ARG A 25 7.14 -2.31 5.79
N PHE A 26 7.01 -2.92 4.62
CA PHE A 26 8.13 -3.29 3.75
C PHE A 26 8.99 -2.06 3.40
N ILE A 27 8.36 -0.94 3.00
CA ILE A 27 9.07 0.32 2.74
C ILE A 27 9.74 0.85 4.01
N SER A 28 9.06 0.80 5.17
CA SER A 28 9.65 1.28 6.43
C SER A 28 10.88 0.49 6.87
N LEU A 29 11.05 -0.73 6.37
CA LEU A 29 12.17 -1.63 6.65
C LEU A 29 13.20 -1.66 5.51
N ARG A 30 13.17 -0.68 4.59
CA ARG A 30 14.07 -0.63 3.41
C ARG A 30 15.52 -0.89 3.79
N THR A 31 16.03 -0.19 4.80
CA THR A 31 17.43 -0.31 5.22
C THR A 31 17.75 -1.70 5.77
N GLU A 32 16.88 -2.25 6.61
CA GLU A 32 17.04 -3.58 7.19
C GLU A 32 16.95 -4.68 6.14
N ILE A 33 16.07 -4.52 5.15
CA ILE A 33 15.88 -5.47 4.04
C ILE A 33 17.11 -5.49 3.13
N ILE A 34 17.64 -4.31 2.77
CA ILE A 34 18.87 -4.21 1.97
C ILE A 34 20.03 -4.87 2.73
N TRP A 35 20.21 -4.53 4.00
CA TRP A 35 21.26 -5.11 4.84
C TRP A 35 21.14 -6.63 4.96
N PHE A 36 19.93 -7.15 5.13
CA PHE A 36 19.69 -8.60 5.20
C PHE A 36 20.11 -9.30 3.90
N PHE A 37 19.76 -8.74 2.74
CA PHE A 37 20.11 -9.30 1.44
C PHE A 37 21.61 -9.24 1.15
N ASP A 38 22.28 -8.15 1.53
CA ASP A 38 23.73 -8.02 1.44
C ASP A 38 24.46 -9.12 2.24
N VAL A 39 24.00 -9.41 3.46
CA VAL A 39 24.58 -10.44 4.33
C VAL A 39 24.37 -11.85 3.78
N GLU A 40 23.17 -12.14 3.27
CA GLU A 40 22.84 -13.46 2.72
C GLU A 40 23.42 -13.69 1.31
N ASN A 41 24.09 -12.69 0.71
CA ASN A 41 24.55 -12.71 -0.68
C ASN A 41 23.44 -13.17 -1.65
N SER A 42 22.22 -12.74 -1.36
CA SER A 42 21.01 -13.08 -2.08
C SER A 42 20.18 -11.82 -2.18
N GLY A 43 19.34 -11.71 -3.20
CA GLY A 43 18.55 -10.51 -3.36
C GLY A 43 17.66 -10.59 -4.59
N PHE A 44 16.74 -9.65 -4.66
CA PHE A 44 15.98 -9.40 -5.86
C PHE A 44 16.63 -8.23 -6.58
N GLU A 45 17.00 -8.41 -7.85
CA GLU A 45 17.60 -7.33 -8.66
C GLU A 45 16.77 -6.04 -8.59
N PHE A 46 15.44 -6.18 -8.56
CA PHE A 46 14.46 -5.12 -8.41
C PHE A 46 14.59 -4.28 -7.11
N LEU A 47 15.18 -4.80 -6.03
CA LEU A 47 15.34 -4.05 -4.77
C LEU A 47 16.74 -3.43 -4.63
N ASN A 48 17.62 -3.66 -5.60
CA ASN A 48 18.99 -3.16 -5.61
C ASN A 48 19.11 -1.79 -6.30
N ASP A 49 18.08 -1.35 -7.03
CA ASP A 49 18.03 -0.04 -7.67
C ASP A 49 16.99 0.89 -7.01
N ASP A 50 17.13 2.20 -7.23
CA ASP A 50 16.19 3.19 -6.72
C ASP A 50 14.85 3.17 -7.47
N ASP A 51 14.82 2.66 -8.71
CA ASP A 51 13.63 2.61 -9.56
C ASP A 51 12.59 1.60 -9.03
N GLY A 52 13.02 0.45 -8.56
CA GLY A 52 12.15 -0.56 -7.96
C GLY A 52 11.65 -0.13 -6.58
N TRP A 53 12.46 0.57 -5.79
CA TRP A 53 11.97 1.22 -4.57
C TRP A 53 10.94 2.31 -4.88
N LEU A 54 11.10 3.05 -5.97
CA LEU A 54 10.12 4.02 -6.44
C LEU A 54 8.81 3.34 -6.88
N GLU A 55 8.88 2.21 -7.60
CA GLU A 55 7.70 1.42 -7.97
C GLU A 55 6.95 0.89 -6.73
N VAL A 56 7.69 0.39 -5.72
CA VAL A 56 7.10 -0.08 -4.46
C VAL A 56 6.44 1.08 -3.70
N ALA A 57 7.08 2.24 -3.65
CA ALA A 57 6.53 3.44 -3.04
C ALA A 57 5.25 3.90 -3.75
N PHE A 58 5.25 3.93 -5.08
CA PHE A 58 4.07 4.25 -5.88
C PHE A 58 2.91 3.29 -5.60
N LEU A 59 3.19 1.98 -5.54
CA LEU A 59 2.18 0.98 -5.19
C LEU A 59 1.61 1.21 -3.80
N ASN A 60 2.46 1.48 -2.80
CA ASN A 60 2.02 1.77 -1.45
C ASN A 60 1.07 2.97 -1.40
N ASP A 61 1.41 4.07 -2.08
CA ASP A 61 0.58 5.27 -2.14
C ASP A 61 -0.79 4.97 -2.79
N LEU A 62 -0.80 4.20 -3.88
CA LEU A 62 -2.03 3.75 -4.52
C LEU A 62 -2.90 2.90 -3.58
N PHE A 63 -2.28 1.94 -2.89
CA PHE A 63 -2.99 1.10 -1.91
C PHE A 63 -3.55 1.93 -0.75
N GLU A 64 -2.86 2.98 -0.31
CA GLU A 64 -3.38 3.90 0.71
C GLU A 64 -4.65 4.62 0.22
N LYS A 65 -4.64 5.14 -1.02
CA LYS A 65 -5.82 5.81 -1.60
C LYS A 65 -7.00 4.84 -1.75
N LEU A 66 -6.74 3.62 -2.21
CA LEU A 66 -7.75 2.57 -2.25
C LEU A 66 -8.29 2.31 -0.84
N ASN A 67 -7.42 2.22 0.17
CA ASN A 67 -7.82 1.85 1.53
C ASN A 67 -8.79 2.88 2.11
N VAL A 68 -8.51 4.16 1.89
CA VAL A 68 -9.40 5.27 2.24
C VAL A 68 -10.75 5.12 1.54
N LEU A 69 -10.76 4.85 0.23
CA LEU A 69 -11.99 4.66 -0.51
C LEU A 69 -12.83 3.53 0.11
N ASN A 70 -12.26 2.36 0.34
CA ASN A 70 -13.04 1.22 0.85
C ASN A 70 -13.52 1.35 2.27
N LEU A 71 -12.71 1.93 3.16
CA LEU A 71 -13.20 2.27 4.49
C LEU A 71 -14.39 3.22 4.39
N SER A 72 -14.35 4.18 3.46
CA SER A 72 -15.48 5.06 3.20
C SER A 72 -16.70 4.37 2.60
N LEU A 73 -16.55 3.23 1.92
CA LEU A 73 -17.66 2.44 1.35
C LEU A 73 -18.32 1.51 2.39
N GLN A 74 -17.63 1.19 3.49
CA GLN A 74 -18.11 0.27 4.54
C GLN A 74 -18.86 0.98 5.68
N GLY A 75 -19.16 2.28 5.55
CA GLY A 75 -19.86 3.04 6.58
C GLY A 75 -21.30 2.57 6.80
N ALA A 76 -21.80 2.65 8.04
CA ALA A 76 -23.15 2.21 8.42
C ALA A 76 -24.30 2.97 7.71
N ASN A 77 -24.01 4.12 7.09
CA ASN A 77 -24.99 4.99 6.41
C ASN A 77 -24.75 5.09 4.90
N GLU A 78 -24.00 4.15 4.31
CA GLU A 78 -23.73 4.14 2.88
C GLU A 78 -24.91 3.56 2.09
N ASN A 79 -25.47 4.35 1.18
CA ASN A 79 -26.48 3.88 0.22
C ASN A 79 -25.91 3.88 -1.20
N ILE A 80 -26.63 3.27 -2.14
CA ILE A 80 -26.18 3.11 -3.53
C ILE A 80 -25.83 4.45 -4.22
N ILE A 81 -26.55 5.53 -3.91
CA ILE A 81 -26.30 6.86 -4.49
C ILE A 81 -24.98 7.44 -3.96
N ILE A 82 -24.72 7.31 -2.65
CA ILE A 82 -23.48 7.79 -2.04
C ILE A 82 -22.28 6.97 -2.53
N ILE A 83 -22.41 5.64 -2.56
CA ILE A 83 -21.36 4.72 -3.03
C ILE A 83 -20.99 5.02 -4.49
N THR A 84 -21.99 5.16 -5.37
CA THR A 84 -21.74 5.50 -6.78
C THR A 84 -21.07 6.86 -6.93
N GLY A 85 -21.47 7.86 -6.15
CA GLY A 85 -20.80 9.16 -6.12
C GLY A 85 -19.33 9.08 -5.69
N LYS A 86 -19.01 8.28 -4.66
CA LYS A 86 -17.64 8.06 -4.20
C LYS A 86 -16.77 7.35 -5.24
N LEU A 87 -17.30 6.31 -5.88
CA LEU A 87 -16.61 5.61 -6.96
C LEU A 87 -16.35 6.55 -8.14
N LYS A 88 -17.36 7.32 -8.56
CA LYS A 88 -17.22 8.31 -9.64
C LYS A 88 -16.14 9.34 -9.32
N SER A 89 -16.19 9.94 -8.13
CA SER A 89 -15.17 10.91 -7.69
C SER A 89 -13.77 10.31 -7.62
N PHE A 90 -13.64 9.04 -7.22
CA PHE A 90 -12.36 8.36 -7.22
C PHE A 90 -11.82 8.14 -8.64
N THR A 91 -12.66 7.71 -9.57
CA THR A 91 -12.28 7.59 -10.99
C THR A 91 -11.85 8.93 -11.57
N ASP A 92 -12.60 10.00 -11.31
CA ASP A 92 -12.26 11.33 -11.80
C ASP A 92 -10.91 11.82 -11.22
N LYS A 93 -10.57 11.46 -9.97
CA LYS A 93 -9.25 11.72 -9.38
C LYS A 93 -8.13 10.93 -10.07
N LEU A 94 -8.35 9.65 -10.37
CA LEU A 94 -7.38 8.84 -11.10
C LEU A 94 -7.09 9.43 -12.48
N GLU A 95 -8.12 9.88 -13.21
CA GLU A 95 -7.94 10.53 -14.50
C GLU A 95 -7.13 11.82 -14.40
N LEU A 96 -7.28 12.59 -13.31
CA LEU A 96 -6.46 13.78 -13.07
C LEU A 96 -5.01 13.44 -12.75
N TRP A 97 -4.76 12.39 -11.96
CA TRP A 97 -3.40 11.95 -11.64
C TRP A 97 -2.66 11.37 -12.83
N ILE A 98 -3.37 10.74 -13.78
CA ILE A 98 -2.76 10.22 -15.01
C ILE A 98 -2.42 11.34 -16.00
N LYS A 99 -3.14 12.46 -15.96
CA LYS A 99 -2.93 13.61 -16.87
C LYS A 99 -1.80 14.55 -16.44
N ASN A 100 -1.41 14.51 -15.16
CA ASN A 100 -0.32 15.30 -14.59
C ASN A 100 0.96 14.46 -14.51
#